data_AF-L7UXF5-F1
#
_entry.id   AF-L7UXF5-F1
#
_cell.length_a   1.000
_cell.length_b   1.000
_cell.length_c   1.000
_cell.angle_alpha   90.00
_cell.angle_beta   90.00
_cell.angle_gamma   90.00
#
_symmetry.space_group_name_H-M   'P 1'
#
loop_
_entity.id
_entity.type
_entity.pdbx_description
1 polymer ?
#
loop_
_entity_poly.entity_id
_entity_poly.type
_entity_poly.pdbx_seq_one_letter_code
_entity_poly.pdbx_strand_id
1 'polypeptide(L)'
;MVKNLPPSVREQCIESQIVIRDCEEKKYGENCAELIKQCVTITGAPPVTIGGSGQYRVASSLRDCIKKGGYMGYCSNFTTHENCIKWKDECAPSEAAEKKDENSLEVFPETFSQCFKSQVVMQQCMSKGEEECLKIQKECVDAFGTPPVTSAANGAYQMAAPLHRCIENGGWMKMCSTWINATICERWKQECSGDKDAELPPNFSQCIQTQMVMLQCNLKFGDKCKALQDECVAATDAPTVDANPPIFTSKMIRCVKRKMAKGL
;
A
#
# COMPACT_ATOMS: atom_id res chain seq x y z
N MET A 1 -30.56 -17.37 10.43
CA MET A 1 -31.31 -16.65 9.39
C MET A 1 -30.58 -15.36 9.04
N VAL A 2 -29.88 -15.32 7.90
CA VAL A 2 -29.28 -14.08 7.41
C VAL A 2 -30.40 -13.27 6.75
N LYS A 3 -30.81 -12.18 7.40
CA LYS A 3 -31.75 -11.19 6.84
C LYS A 3 -31.18 -10.64 5.54
N ASN A 4 -32.06 -10.44 4.56
CA ASN A 4 -31.80 -9.91 3.21
C ASN A 4 -30.60 -8.95 3.18
N LEU A 5 -29.48 -9.41 2.61
CA LEU A 5 -28.34 -8.55 2.34
C LEU A 5 -28.79 -7.40 1.41
N PRO A 6 -28.28 -6.18 1.60
CA PRO A 6 -28.53 -5.09 0.66
C PRO A 6 -28.18 -5.54 -0.77
N PRO A 7 -28.97 -5.17 -1.79
CA PRO A 7 -28.74 -5.59 -3.18
C PRO A 7 -27.30 -5.35 -3.65
N SER A 8 -26.71 -4.21 -3.30
CA SER A 8 -25.32 -3.86 -3.62
C SER A 8 -24.29 -4.82 -3.03
N VAL A 9 -24.51 -5.34 -1.82
CA VAL A 9 -23.60 -6.30 -1.18
C VAL A 9 -23.73 -7.67 -1.85
N ARG A 10 -24.96 -8.05 -2.23
CA ARG A 10 -25.22 -9.29 -2.97
C ARG A 10 -24.56 -9.27 -4.34
N GLU A 11 -24.69 -8.17 -5.07
CA GLU A 11 -24.08 -7.98 -6.39
C GLU A 11 -22.55 -8.08 -6.32
N GLN A 12 -21.90 -7.39 -5.38
CA GLN A 12 -20.44 -7.46 -5.21
C GLN A 12 -19.94 -8.87 -4.88
N CYS A 13 -20.72 -9.64 -4.12
CA CYS A 13 -20.39 -11.03 -3.79
C CYS A 13 -20.48 -11.93 -5.03
N ILE A 14 -21.56 -11.77 -5.83
CA ILE A 14 -21.77 -12.51 -7.08
C ILE A 14 -20.65 -12.16 -8.08
N GLU A 15 -20.34 -10.88 -8.25
CA GLU A 15 -19.25 -10.43 -9.12
C GLU A 15 -17.91 -11.03 -8.72
N SER A 16 -17.61 -11.11 -7.43
CA SER A 16 -16.38 -11.72 -6.93
C SER A 16 -16.29 -13.20 -7.34
N GLN A 17 -17.40 -13.94 -7.29
CA GLN A 17 -17.41 -15.34 -7.74
C GLN A 17 -17.19 -15.44 -9.26
N ILE A 18 -17.89 -14.61 -10.03
CA ILE A 18 -17.81 -14.63 -11.50
C ILE A 18 -16.39 -14.31 -11.97
N VAL A 19 -15.76 -13.28 -11.38
CA VAL A 19 -14.41 -12.85 -11.78
C VAL A 19 -13.38 -13.94 -11.52
N ILE A 20 -13.41 -14.55 -10.33
CA ILE A 20 -12.45 -15.60 -9.98
C ILE A 20 -12.69 -16.84 -10.85
N ARG A 21 -13.95 -17.29 -10.98
CA ARG A 21 -14.29 -18.41 -11.86
C ARG A 21 -13.87 -18.16 -13.30
N ASP A 22 -14.17 -17.00 -13.87
CA ASP A 22 -13.81 -16.71 -15.27
C ASP A 22 -12.29 -16.60 -15.45
N CYS A 23 -11.55 -16.15 -14.43
CA CYS A 23 -10.10 -16.15 -14.41
C CYS A 23 -9.53 -17.58 -14.39
N GLU A 24 -10.02 -18.43 -13.48
CA GLU A 24 -9.58 -19.82 -13.28
C GLU A 24 -10.01 -20.76 -14.43
N GLU A 25 -11.24 -20.63 -14.91
CA GLU A 25 -11.83 -21.63 -15.83
C GLU A 25 -11.86 -21.19 -17.30
N LYS A 26 -11.85 -19.87 -17.59
CA LYS A 26 -12.09 -19.39 -18.96
C LYS A 26 -10.90 -18.70 -19.62
N LYS A 27 -10.13 -17.90 -18.88
CA LYS A 27 -9.07 -17.08 -19.47
C LYS A 27 -7.67 -17.57 -19.15
N TYR A 28 -7.34 -17.73 -17.87
CA TYR A 28 -5.96 -17.84 -17.44
C TYR A 28 -5.60 -19.21 -16.85
N GLY A 29 -6.59 -20.05 -16.50
CA GLY A 29 -6.29 -21.40 -16.03
C GLY A 29 -5.43 -21.36 -14.76
N GLU A 30 -4.36 -22.16 -14.78
CA GLU A 30 -3.34 -22.21 -13.73
C GLU A 30 -2.62 -20.87 -13.50
N ASN A 31 -2.59 -19.98 -14.51
CA ASN A 31 -1.99 -18.65 -14.37
C ASN A 31 -2.88 -17.65 -13.64
N CYS A 32 -4.15 -17.99 -13.32
CA CYS A 32 -5.04 -17.08 -12.62
C CYS A 32 -4.49 -16.65 -11.25
N ALA A 33 -3.84 -17.57 -10.52
CA ALA A 33 -3.23 -17.26 -9.24
C ALA A 33 -2.12 -16.19 -9.37
N GLU A 34 -1.35 -16.25 -10.46
CA GLU A 34 -0.30 -15.27 -10.74
C GLU A 34 -0.90 -13.92 -11.14
N LEU A 35 -1.95 -13.91 -11.97
CA LEU A 35 -2.69 -12.69 -12.30
C LEU A 35 -3.25 -12.00 -11.05
N ILE A 36 -3.80 -12.78 -10.11
CA ILE A 36 -4.30 -12.24 -8.83
C ILE A 36 -3.15 -11.58 -8.05
N LYS A 37 -1.96 -12.18 -8.00
CA LYS A 37 -0.80 -11.56 -7.34
C LYS A 37 -0.40 -10.25 -8.01
N GLN A 38 -0.30 -10.23 -9.34
CA GLN A 38 -0.01 -9.00 -10.09
C GLN A 38 -1.01 -7.89 -9.74
N CYS A 39 -2.29 -8.25 -9.73
CA CYS A 39 -3.36 -7.31 -9.42
C CYS A 39 -3.35 -6.85 -7.97
N VAL A 40 -3.04 -7.71 -7.00
CA VAL A 40 -2.83 -7.30 -5.61
C VAL A 40 -1.68 -6.27 -5.52
N THR A 41 -0.58 -6.52 -6.21
CA THR A 41 0.58 -5.62 -6.19
C THR A 41 0.27 -4.26 -6.80
N ILE A 42 -0.24 -4.20 -8.04
CA ILE A 42 -0.50 -2.93 -8.75
C ILE A 42 -1.66 -2.14 -8.13
N THR A 43 -2.68 -2.79 -7.58
CA THR A 43 -3.83 -2.08 -6.98
C THR A 43 -3.62 -1.75 -5.51
N GLY A 44 -2.67 -2.41 -4.83
CA GLY A 44 -2.51 -2.33 -3.38
C GLY A 44 -3.69 -2.88 -2.58
N ALA A 45 -4.65 -3.54 -3.24
CA ALA A 45 -5.83 -4.12 -2.61
C ALA A 45 -5.47 -5.31 -1.70
N PRO A 46 -6.28 -5.61 -0.68
CA PRO A 46 -6.10 -6.82 0.10
C PRO A 46 -6.20 -8.06 -0.80
N PRO A 47 -5.43 -9.14 -0.51
CA PRO A 47 -5.55 -10.41 -1.21
C PRO A 47 -6.97 -10.96 -1.17
N VAL A 48 -7.28 -11.82 -2.15
CA VAL A 48 -8.55 -12.55 -2.18
C VAL A 48 -8.69 -13.35 -0.88
N THR A 49 -9.84 -13.21 -0.22
CA THR A 49 -10.17 -13.99 0.97
C THR A 49 -11.34 -14.91 0.70
N ILE A 50 -11.33 -16.09 1.31
CA ILE A 50 -12.42 -17.08 1.18
C ILE A 50 -13.21 -17.06 2.50
N GLY A 51 -14.50 -16.74 2.40
CA GLY A 51 -15.40 -16.77 3.56
C GLY A 51 -15.66 -18.21 4.03
N GLY A 52 -16.19 -18.38 5.25
CA GLY A 52 -16.43 -19.70 5.85
C GLY A 52 -17.37 -20.64 5.08
N SER A 53 -18.02 -20.17 4.02
CA SER A 53 -18.85 -20.96 3.11
C SER A 53 -18.25 -21.13 1.70
N GLY A 54 -16.94 -20.92 1.55
CA GLY A 54 -16.23 -21.06 0.26
C GLY A 54 -16.37 -19.85 -0.69
N GLN A 55 -17.06 -18.79 -0.28
CA GLN A 55 -17.31 -17.62 -1.13
C GLN A 55 -16.10 -16.67 -1.21
N TYR A 56 -15.67 -16.34 -2.42
CA TYR A 56 -14.60 -15.37 -2.66
C TYR A 56 -15.03 -13.95 -2.28
N ARG A 57 -14.14 -13.22 -1.60
CA ARG A 57 -14.25 -11.79 -1.31
C ARG A 57 -13.08 -11.08 -1.95
N VAL A 58 -13.38 -10.28 -2.95
CA VAL A 58 -12.39 -9.58 -3.78
C VAL A 58 -12.73 -8.10 -3.75
N ALA A 59 -11.76 -7.22 -3.51
CA ALA A 59 -11.98 -5.77 -3.60
C ALA A 59 -12.34 -5.35 -5.04
N SER A 60 -13.11 -4.27 -5.22
CA SER A 60 -13.54 -3.83 -6.57
C SER A 60 -12.35 -3.54 -7.49
N SER A 61 -11.34 -2.81 -7.01
CA SER A 61 -10.12 -2.53 -7.79
C SER A 61 -9.38 -3.80 -8.21
N LEU A 62 -9.33 -4.81 -7.32
CA LEU A 62 -8.75 -6.12 -7.62
C LEU A 62 -9.57 -6.86 -8.68
N ARG A 63 -10.91 -6.84 -8.58
CA ARG A 63 -11.80 -7.43 -9.60
C ARG A 63 -11.58 -6.77 -10.97
N ASP A 64 -11.49 -5.45 -11.01
CA ASP A 64 -11.33 -4.71 -12.26
C ASP A 64 -9.96 -4.98 -12.91
N CYS A 65 -8.90 -5.09 -12.11
CA CYS A 65 -7.59 -5.50 -12.61
C CYS A 65 -7.61 -6.92 -13.18
N ILE A 66 -8.23 -7.89 -12.49
CA ILE A 66 -8.31 -9.28 -12.96
C ILE A 66 -9.10 -9.36 -14.27
N LYS A 67 -10.25 -8.66 -14.37
CA LYS A 67 -11.05 -8.61 -15.60
C LYS A 67 -10.24 -8.09 -16.80
N LYS A 68 -9.35 -7.13 -16.55
CA LYS A 68 -8.53 -6.46 -17.57
C LYS A 68 -7.23 -7.21 -17.87
N GLY A 69 -6.83 -8.19 -17.06
CA GLY A 69 -5.68 -9.04 -17.34
C GLY A 69 -4.35 -8.48 -16.82
N GLY A 70 -4.35 -7.83 -15.64
CA GLY A 70 -3.11 -7.56 -14.91
C GLY A 70 -2.52 -6.18 -15.21
N TYR A 71 -1.18 -6.06 -15.17
CA TYR A 71 -0.47 -4.78 -15.32
C TYR A 71 -0.91 -3.98 -16.55
N MET A 72 -0.85 -4.61 -17.71
CA MET A 72 -1.11 -3.94 -19.00
C MET A 72 -2.58 -3.53 -19.15
N GLY A 73 -3.50 -4.40 -18.72
CA GLY A 73 -4.93 -4.09 -18.75
C GLY A 73 -5.35 -3.06 -17.71
N TYR A 74 -4.72 -3.05 -16.53
CA TYR A 74 -5.02 -2.06 -15.50
C TYR A 74 -4.45 -0.68 -15.86
N CYS A 75 -3.29 -0.64 -16.50
CA CYS A 75 -2.65 0.58 -16.97
C CYS A 75 -3.54 1.42 -17.91
N SER A 76 -4.33 0.76 -18.77
CA SER A 76 -5.21 1.44 -19.72
C SER A 76 -6.33 2.27 -19.05
N ASN A 77 -6.47 2.20 -17.73
CA ASN A 77 -7.38 3.07 -16.98
C ASN A 77 -6.84 4.48 -16.77
N PHE A 78 -5.52 4.67 -16.91
CA PHE A 78 -4.84 5.89 -16.50
C PHE A 78 -4.07 6.56 -17.63
N THR A 79 -3.80 5.82 -18.71
CA THR A 79 -3.01 6.31 -19.84
C THR A 79 -3.33 5.53 -21.12
N THR A 80 -2.69 5.91 -22.23
CA THR A 80 -2.85 5.28 -23.54
C THR A 80 -2.14 3.93 -23.61
N HIS A 81 -2.53 3.09 -24.58
CA HIS A 81 -1.85 1.81 -24.82
C HIS A 81 -0.35 1.99 -25.10
N GLU A 82 0.02 3.01 -25.90
CA GLU A 82 1.42 3.36 -26.19
C GLU A 82 2.20 3.69 -24.92
N ASN A 83 1.62 4.43 -23.99
CA ASN A 83 2.25 4.74 -22.71
C ASN A 83 2.37 3.51 -21.80
N CYS A 84 1.40 2.60 -21.84
CA CYS A 84 1.52 1.32 -21.12
C CYS A 84 2.68 0.47 -21.65
N ILE A 85 2.86 0.43 -22.98
CA ILE A 85 4.03 -0.23 -23.60
C ILE A 85 5.31 0.47 -23.15
N LYS A 86 5.36 1.79 -23.24
CA LYS A 86 6.51 2.58 -22.79
C LYS A 86 6.88 2.28 -21.33
N TRP A 87 5.91 2.29 -20.42
CA TRP A 87 6.16 1.94 -19.01
C TRP A 87 6.65 0.51 -18.84
N LYS A 88 6.13 -0.42 -19.64
CA LYS A 88 6.61 -1.80 -19.63
C LYS A 88 8.09 -1.85 -20.01
N ASP A 89 8.47 -1.18 -21.09
CA ASP A 89 9.85 -1.16 -21.60
C ASP A 89 10.79 -0.41 -20.65
N GLU A 90 10.32 0.66 -20.00
CA GLU A 90 11.06 1.37 -18.95
C GLU A 90 11.28 0.50 -17.69
N CYS A 91 10.32 -0.33 -17.33
CA CYS A 91 10.40 -1.16 -16.12
C CYS A 91 11.06 -2.52 -16.33
N ALA A 92 11.14 -3.00 -17.58
CA ALA A 92 11.80 -4.25 -17.96
C ALA A 92 12.49 -4.12 -19.34
N PRO A 93 13.54 -3.29 -19.47
CA PRO A 93 14.19 -3.04 -20.76
C PRO A 93 14.91 -4.25 -21.36
N SER A 94 15.19 -5.29 -20.54
CA SER A 94 15.96 -6.49 -20.92
C SER A 94 15.27 -7.81 -20.61
N GLU A 95 14.11 -7.78 -19.94
CA GLU A 95 13.37 -8.98 -19.61
C GLU A 95 12.22 -9.13 -20.60
N ALA A 96 12.39 -10.04 -21.55
CA ALA A 96 11.27 -10.50 -22.36
C ALA A 96 10.29 -11.17 -21.40
N ALA A 97 9.13 -10.53 -21.15
CA ALA A 97 7.99 -11.25 -20.64
C ALA A 97 7.84 -12.51 -21.51
N GLU A 98 7.92 -13.69 -20.91
CA GLU A 98 7.71 -14.94 -21.64
C GLU A 98 6.25 -14.97 -22.10
N LYS A 99 5.97 -14.43 -23.30
CA LYS A 99 4.70 -14.67 -23.98
C LYS A 99 4.70 -16.10 -24.47
N LYS A 100 3.94 -16.97 -23.82
CA LYS A 100 3.80 -18.38 -24.25
C LYS A 100 2.73 -18.56 -25.33
N ASP A 101 1.77 -17.64 -25.44
CA ASP A 101 0.77 -17.51 -26.52
C ASP A 101 -0.10 -16.23 -26.33
N GLU A 102 -1.04 -15.96 -27.23
CA GLU A 102 -1.97 -14.81 -27.23
C GLU A 102 -2.93 -14.78 -26.03
N ASN A 103 -3.08 -15.91 -25.31
CA ASN A 103 -3.88 -16.07 -24.10
C ASN A 103 -3.04 -16.20 -22.82
N SER A 104 -1.71 -16.20 -22.94
CA SER A 104 -0.80 -16.39 -21.81
C SER A 104 -0.64 -15.09 -21.04
N LEU A 105 -0.71 -15.20 -19.71
CA LEU A 105 -0.39 -14.10 -18.83
C LEU A 105 1.10 -13.78 -18.92
N GLU A 106 1.45 -12.54 -19.23
CA GLU A 106 2.82 -12.05 -19.09
C GLU A 106 3.20 -12.04 -17.60
N VAL A 107 4.13 -12.89 -17.20
CA VAL A 107 4.65 -12.94 -15.82
C VAL A 107 5.91 -12.10 -15.74
N PHE A 108 5.97 -11.22 -14.75
CA PHE A 108 7.07 -10.29 -14.53
C PHE A 108 7.66 -10.47 -13.14
N PRO A 109 8.95 -10.17 -12.94
CA PRO A 109 9.53 -10.22 -11.61
C PRO A 109 9.01 -9.10 -10.70
N GLU A 110 9.29 -9.23 -9.40
CA GLU A 110 8.87 -8.25 -8.39
C GLU A 110 9.47 -6.86 -8.65
N THR A 111 10.69 -6.79 -9.21
CA THR A 111 11.36 -5.53 -9.58
C THR A 111 10.55 -4.75 -10.62
N PHE A 112 10.08 -5.43 -11.68
CA PHE A 112 9.17 -4.85 -12.65
C PHE A 112 7.88 -4.37 -11.97
N SER A 113 7.31 -5.20 -11.11
CA SER A 113 6.05 -4.94 -10.43
C SER A 113 6.08 -3.65 -9.59
N GLN A 114 7.19 -3.43 -8.87
CA GLN A 114 7.42 -2.21 -8.09
C GLN A 114 7.64 -0.98 -8.98
N CYS A 115 8.40 -1.13 -10.07
CA CYS A 115 8.59 -0.06 -11.03
C CYS A 115 7.26 0.34 -11.69
N PHE A 116 6.50 -0.62 -12.21
CA PHE A 116 5.25 -0.37 -12.90
C PHE A 116 4.20 0.24 -11.97
N LYS A 117 4.17 -0.19 -10.71
CA LYS A 117 3.36 0.45 -9.68
C LYS A 117 3.75 1.94 -9.52
N SER A 118 5.04 2.25 -9.45
CA SER A 118 5.51 3.64 -9.35
C SER A 118 4.97 4.50 -10.49
N GLN A 119 4.94 3.98 -11.72
CA GLN A 119 4.38 4.66 -12.88
C GLN A 119 2.90 4.98 -12.71
N VAL A 120 2.11 3.98 -12.32
CA VAL A 120 0.66 4.14 -12.13
C VAL A 120 0.36 5.16 -11.04
N VAL A 121 1.04 5.07 -9.90
CA VAL A 121 0.85 5.98 -8.76
C VAL A 121 1.19 7.42 -9.16
N MET A 122 2.31 7.61 -9.86
CA MET A 122 2.70 8.93 -10.33
C MET A 122 1.75 9.48 -11.38
N GLN A 123 1.32 8.67 -12.34
CA GLN A 123 0.35 9.12 -13.34
C GLN A 123 -0.98 9.57 -12.69
N GLN A 124 -1.50 8.78 -11.74
CA GLN A 124 -2.70 9.15 -11.01
C GLN A 124 -2.51 10.42 -10.19
N CYS A 125 -1.36 10.57 -9.53
CA CYS A 125 -1.02 11.75 -8.76
C CYS A 125 -0.95 13.00 -9.66
N MET A 126 -0.21 12.93 -10.77
CA MET A 126 -0.04 14.02 -11.73
C MET A 126 -1.36 14.39 -12.42
N SER A 127 -2.28 13.43 -12.62
CA SER A 127 -3.62 13.70 -13.18
C SER A 127 -4.49 14.62 -12.32
N LYS A 128 -4.17 14.77 -11.02
CA LYS A 128 -4.84 15.71 -10.10
C LYS A 128 -4.25 17.11 -10.18
N GLY A 129 -3.10 17.27 -10.83
CA GLY A 129 -2.34 18.51 -10.90
C GLY A 129 -0.94 18.32 -10.36
N GLU A 130 0.05 18.84 -11.08
CA GLU A 130 1.47 18.71 -10.73
C GLU A 130 1.78 19.31 -9.35
N GLU A 131 1.29 20.51 -9.05
CA GLU A 131 1.52 21.17 -7.76
C GLU A 131 0.93 20.38 -6.58
N GLU A 132 -0.29 19.87 -6.72
CA GLU A 132 -0.93 19.03 -5.70
C GLU A 132 -0.15 17.73 -5.51
N CYS A 133 0.28 17.12 -6.62
CA CYS A 133 1.06 15.89 -6.57
C CYS A 133 2.42 16.08 -5.86
N LEU A 134 3.11 17.19 -6.12
CA LEU A 134 4.37 17.52 -5.44
C LEU A 134 4.17 17.76 -3.95
N LYS A 135 3.06 18.40 -3.55
CA LYS A 135 2.69 18.57 -2.13
C LYS A 135 2.46 17.22 -1.44
N ILE A 136 1.70 16.33 -2.07
CA ILE A 136 1.47 14.96 -1.56
C ILE A 136 2.78 14.19 -1.44
N GLN A 137 3.66 14.27 -2.44
CA GLN A 137 4.97 13.61 -2.41
C GLN A 137 5.81 14.11 -1.23
N LYS A 138 5.92 15.44 -1.05
CA LYS A 138 6.66 16.03 0.08
C LYS A 138 6.09 15.55 1.41
N GLU A 139 4.76 15.62 1.59
CA GLU A 139 4.10 15.14 2.81
C GLU A 139 4.42 13.66 3.10
N CYS A 140 4.40 12.81 2.08
CA CYS A 140 4.73 11.39 2.22
C CYS A 140 6.21 11.16 2.55
N VAL A 141 7.12 11.88 1.91
CA VAL A 141 8.56 11.82 2.22
C VAL A 141 8.82 12.21 3.67
N ASP A 142 8.23 13.32 4.10
CA ASP A 142 8.39 13.84 5.46
C ASP A 142 7.78 12.91 6.51
N ALA A 143 6.65 12.27 6.20
CA ALA A 143 5.97 11.34 7.11
C ALA A 143 6.66 9.97 7.22
N PHE A 144 7.37 9.52 6.20
CA PHE A 144 8.01 8.19 6.20
C PHE A 144 9.53 8.22 6.33
N GLY A 145 10.17 9.38 6.17
CA GLY A 145 11.63 9.51 6.20
C GLY A 145 12.31 8.72 5.08
N THR A 146 11.61 8.53 3.95
CA THR A 146 12.11 7.79 2.79
C THR A 146 12.68 8.74 1.75
N PRO A 147 13.64 8.32 0.91
CA PRO A 147 14.07 9.12 -0.22
C PRO A 147 12.90 9.58 -1.10
N PRO A 148 12.95 10.78 -1.70
CA PRO A 148 11.90 11.26 -2.60
C PRO A 148 11.76 10.37 -3.83
N VAL A 149 10.62 10.52 -4.52
CA VAL A 149 10.43 9.89 -5.83
C VAL A 149 11.51 10.41 -6.78
N THR A 150 12.20 9.50 -7.45
CA THR A 150 13.19 9.83 -8.48
C THR A 150 12.77 9.27 -9.83
N SER A 151 13.35 9.78 -10.90
CA SER A 151 13.29 9.17 -12.22
C SER A 151 14.65 8.54 -12.55
N ALA A 152 14.62 7.29 -13.02
CA ALA A 152 15.78 6.63 -13.58
C ALA A 152 16.13 7.24 -14.94
N ALA A 153 17.34 6.96 -15.44
CA ALA A 153 17.83 7.49 -16.72
C ALA A 153 16.93 7.12 -17.91
N ASN A 154 16.22 5.99 -17.82
CA ASN A 154 15.25 5.55 -18.82
C ASN A 154 13.85 6.18 -18.65
N GLY A 155 13.67 7.12 -17.72
CA GLY A 155 12.38 7.75 -17.45
C GLY A 155 11.56 7.05 -16.36
N ALA A 156 11.99 5.87 -15.88
CA ALA A 156 11.19 5.11 -14.95
C ALA A 156 11.09 5.76 -13.57
N TYR A 157 9.88 5.95 -13.02
CA TYR A 157 9.74 6.39 -11.64
C TYR A 157 10.22 5.31 -10.66
N GLN A 158 10.96 5.74 -9.64
CA GLN A 158 11.45 4.91 -8.56
C GLN A 158 11.02 5.50 -7.22
N MET A 159 10.35 4.69 -6.40
CA MET A 159 9.97 5.07 -5.05
C MET A 159 9.88 3.85 -4.14
N ALA A 160 10.05 4.09 -2.83
CA ALA A 160 9.92 3.04 -1.83
C ALA A 160 8.44 2.67 -1.60
N ALA A 161 8.17 1.41 -1.24
CA ALA A 161 6.81 0.91 -0.98
C ALA A 161 5.94 1.77 -0.03
N PRO A 162 6.48 2.39 1.04
CA PRO A 162 5.69 3.31 1.87
C PRO A 162 5.17 4.54 1.11
N LEU A 163 5.94 5.05 0.13
CA LEU A 163 5.53 6.19 -0.69
C LEU A 163 4.41 5.82 -1.65
N HIS A 164 4.44 4.64 -2.28
CA HIS A 164 3.33 4.19 -3.15
C HIS A 164 2.00 4.34 -2.43
N ARG A 165 1.92 3.72 -1.24
CA ARG A 165 0.69 3.68 -0.47
C ARG A 165 0.25 5.07 -0.01
N CYS A 166 1.20 5.91 0.41
CA CYS A 166 0.90 7.25 0.87
C CYS A 166 0.38 8.14 -0.27
N ILE A 167 1.05 8.14 -1.41
CA ILE A 167 0.69 8.95 -2.58
C ILE A 167 -0.64 8.46 -3.18
N GLU A 168 -0.86 7.15 -3.30
CA GLU A 168 -2.13 6.55 -3.73
C GLU A 168 -3.32 7.03 -2.88
N ASN A 169 -3.10 7.15 -1.57
CA ASN A 169 -4.13 7.63 -0.65
C ASN A 169 -4.27 9.16 -0.65
N GLY A 170 -3.43 9.88 -1.39
CA GLY A 170 -3.46 11.34 -1.49
C GLY A 170 -2.84 12.05 -0.30
N GLY A 171 -1.78 11.48 0.28
CA GLY A 171 -1.04 12.07 1.40
C GLY A 171 -1.17 11.26 2.69
N TRP A 172 -0.25 11.51 3.62
CA TRP A 172 -0.18 10.85 4.92
C TRP A 172 -1.47 11.11 5.72
N MET A 173 -1.95 12.36 5.74
CA MET A 173 -3.13 12.74 6.50
C MET A 173 -4.39 12.02 6.02
N LYS A 174 -4.57 11.91 4.71
CA LYS A 174 -5.71 11.21 4.13
C LYS A 174 -5.62 9.70 4.34
N MET A 175 -4.43 9.12 4.19
CA MET A 175 -4.18 7.72 4.51
C MET A 175 -4.47 7.41 5.99
N CYS A 176 -3.94 8.21 6.90
CA CYS A 176 -4.15 8.07 8.33
C CYS A 176 -5.64 8.19 8.70
N SER A 177 -6.32 9.20 8.15
CA SER A 177 -7.75 9.44 8.41
C SER A 177 -8.62 8.27 7.96
N THR A 178 -8.22 7.58 6.88
CA THR A 178 -8.89 6.39 6.35
C THR A 178 -8.69 5.17 7.25
N TRP A 179 -7.52 5.02 7.88
CA TRP A 179 -7.22 3.86 8.73
C TRP A 179 -7.73 3.98 10.15
N ILE A 180 -7.82 5.22 10.66
CA ILE A 180 -8.12 5.48 12.06
C ILE A 180 -9.32 6.42 12.14
N ASN A 181 -9.07 7.74 12.11
CA ASN A 181 -10.01 8.82 11.91
C ASN A 181 -9.21 10.13 11.85
N ALA A 182 -9.79 11.17 11.23
CA ALA A 182 -9.11 12.45 11.03
C ALA A 182 -8.68 13.13 12.35
N THR A 183 -9.47 13.03 13.41
CA THR A 183 -9.19 13.68 14.70
C THR A 183 -7.92 13.15 15.37
N ILE A 184 -7.69 11.84 15.33
CA ILE A 184 -6.48 11.23 15.87
C ILE A 184 -5.27 11.64 15.03
N CYS A 185 -5.41 11.66 13.71
CA CYS A 185 -4.33 12.02 12.80
C CYS A 185 -3.90 13.48 12.96
N GLU A 186 -4.85 14.41 13.11
CA GLU A 186 -4.54 15.82 13.40
C GLU A 186 -3.87 15.98 14.77
N ARG A 187 -4.32 15.22 15.78
CA ARG A 187 -3.66 15.22 17.08
C ARG A 187 -2.22 14.75 16.96
N TRP A 188 -1.97 13.64 16.27
CA TRP A 188 -0.61 13.14 16.04
C TRP A 188 0.23 14.12 15.25
N LYS A 189 -0.36 14.79 14.24
CA LYS A 189 0.33 15.83 13.50
C LYS A 189 0.82 16.93 14.45
N GLN A 190 -0.05 17.44 15.31
CA GLN A 190 0.27 18.49 16.29
C GLN A 190 1.28 18.02 17.34
N GLU A 191 1.10 16.82 17.89
CA GLU A 191 1.99 16.23 18.88
C GLU A 191 3.40 15.99 18.31
N CYS A 192 3.48 15.54 17.05
CA CYS A 192 4.75 15.24 16.39
C CYS A 192 5.41 16.46 15.75
N SER A 193 4.64 17.50 15.40
CA SER A 193 5.20 18.74 14.84
C SER A 193 5.71 19.70 15.92
N GLY A 194 5.20 19.59 17.15
CA GLY A 194 5.58 20.47 18.28
C GLY A 194 5.05 21.90 18.16
N ASP A 195 4.67 22.34 16.96
CA ASP A 195 4.04 23.62 16.66
C ASP A 195 2.97 23.46 15.56
N LYS A 196 1.91 24.26 15.60
CA LYS A 196 0.76 24.16 14.67
C LYS A 196 1.06 24.72 13.28
N ASP A 197 2.08 25.58 13.18
CA ASP A 197 2.36 26.39 11.98
C ASP A 197 3.78 26.20 11.41
N ALA A 198 4.59 25.28 11.95
CA ALA A 198 5.95 25.04 11.49
C ALA A 198 6.05 23.96 10.39
N GLU A 199 7.10 24.03 9.57
CA GLU A 199 7.52 22.90 8.73
C GLU A 199 7.71 21.64 9.60
N LEU A 200 7.38 20.47 9.03
CA LEU A 200 7.43 19.20 9.75
C LEU A 200 8.86 18.97 10.29
N PRO A 201 9.04 18.74 11.60
CA PRO A 201 10.37 18.61 12.18
C PRO A 201 11.09 17.35 11.67
N PRO A 202 12.43 17.29 11.73
CA PRO A 202 13.21 16.16 11.19
C PRO A 202 12.85 14.79 11.77
N ASN A 203 12.27 14.75 12.97
CA ASN A 203 11.83 13.54 13.67
C ASN A 203 10.32 13.25 13.49
N PHE A 204 9.60 14.02 12.67
CA PHE A 204 8.18 13.86 12.44
C PHE A 204 7.83 12.45 11.98
N SER A 205 8.54 11.93 10.98
CA SER A 205 8.35 10.55 10.49
C SER A 205 8.48 9.51 11.58
N GLN A 206 9.48 9.68 12.45
CA GLN A 206 9.79 8.76 13.51
C GLN A 206 8.74 8.81 14.63
N CYS A 207 8.23 10.01 14.94
CA CYS A 207 7.12 10.20 15.85
C CYS A 207 5.84 9.55 15.30
N ILE A 208 5.48 9.81 14.04
CA ILE A 208 4.32 9.21 13.38
C ILE A 208 4.39 7.68 13.36
N GLN A 209 5.56 7.11 13.01
CA GLN A 209 5.74 5.65 13.03
C GLN A 209 5.60 5.07 14.44
N THR A 210 6.04 5.79 15.46
CA THR A 210 5.88 5.38 16.86
C THR A 210 4.41 5.30 17.25
N GLN A 211 3.67 6.38 16.95
CA GLN A 211 2.24 6.48 17.22
C GLN A 211 1.46 5.36 16.53
N MET A 212 1.74 5.10 15.26
CA MET A 212 1.14 4.02 14.49
C MET A 212 1.37 2.64 15.12
N VAL A 213 2.61 2.34 15.48
CA VAL A 213 2.97 1.02 16.02
C VAL A 213 2.34 0.81 17.39
N MET A 214 2.34 1.83 18.24
CA MET A 214 1.73 1.75 19.56
C MET A 214 0.22 1.63 19.49
N LEU A 215 -0.44 2.34 18.56
CA LEU A 215 -1.87 2.16 18.33
C LEU A 215 -2.20 0.74 17.88
N GLN A 216 -1.47 0.21 16.89
CA GLN A 216 -1.67 -1.17 16.41
C GLN A 216 -1.44 -2.19 17.52
N CYS A 217 -0.44 -1.94 18.37
CA CYS A 217 -0.20 -2.78 19.53
C CYS A 217 -1.40 -2.72 20.48
N ASN A 218 -1.79 -1.54 20.93
CA ASN A 218 -2.87 -1.35 21.91
C ASN A 218 -4.19 -1.95 21.42
N LEU A 219 -4.51 -1.78 20.13
CA LEU A 219 -5.71 -2.37 19.54
C LEU A 219 -5.69 -3.91 19.54
N LYS A 220 -4.50 -4.53 19.38
CA LYS A 220 -4.36 -5.98 19.27
C LYS A 220 -4.12 -6.68 20.61
N PHE A 221 -3.43 -6.03 21.55
CA PHE A 221 -2.94 -6.65 22.77
C PHE A 221 -3.24 -5.88 24.06
N GLY A 222 -3.88 -4.70 23.97
CA GLY A 222 -4.21 -3.87 25.13
C GLY A 222 -2.99 -3.51 25.96
N ASP A 223 -3.10 -3.64 27.28
CA ASP A 223 -2.09 -3.20 28.25
C ASP A 223 -0.73 -3.91 28.11
N LYS A 224 -0.69 -5.08 27.46
CA LYS A 224 0.55 -5.82 27.20
C LYS A 224 1.55 -5.02 26.36
N CYS A 225 1.09 -4.01 25.64
CA CYS A 225 1.93 -3.16 24.81
C CYS A 225 2.87 -2.27 25.61
N LYS A 226 2.48 -1.86 26.81
CA LYS A 226 3.36 -1.10 27.70
C LYS A 226 4.56 -1.96 28.13
N ALA A 227 4.29 -3.20 28.57
CA ALA A 227 5.34 -4.16 28.91
C ALA A 227 6.26 -4.47 27.71
N LEU A 228 5.68 -4.60 26.50
CA LEU A 228 6.46 -4.79 25.28
C LEU A 228 7.33 -3.56 24.94
N GLN A 229 6.79 -2.36 25.14
CA GLN A 229 7.56 -1.13 24.96
C GLN A 229 8.76 -1.12 25.90
N ASP A 230 8.56 -1.37 27.19
CA ASP A 230 9.63 -1.41 28.20
C ASP A 230 10.68 -2.47 27.87
N GLU A 231 10.25 -3.66 27.44
CA GLU A 231 11.14 -4.73 26.99
C GLU A 231 11.98 -4.29 25.78
N CYS A 232 11.36 -3.62 24.80
CA CYS A 232 12.06 -3.15 23.62
C CYS A 232 12.97 -1.95 23.90
N VAL A 233 12.66 -1.09 24.88
CA VAL A 233 13.58 -0.04 25.37
C VAL A 233 14.84 -0.71 25.92
N ALA A 234 14.67 -1.66 26.85
CA ALA A 234 15.78 -2.37 27.47
C ALA A 234 16.61 -3.17 26.46
N ALA A 235 15.97 -3.83 25.49
CA ALA A 235 16.66 -4.66 24.49
C ALA A 235 17.42 -3.87 23.41
N THR A 236 17.17 -2.56 23.28
CA THR A 236 17.78 -1.76 22.22
C THR A 236 18.78 -0.73 22.72
N ASP A 237 19.05 -0.71 24.03
CA ASP A 237 19.81 0.35 24.72
C ASP A 237 19.38 1.75 24.29
N ALA A 238 18.10 1.89 23.93
CA ALA A 238 17.56 3.16 23.50
C ALA A 238 17.36 4.04 24.75
N PRO A 239 17.67 5.35 24.68
CA PRO A 239 17.31 6.26 25.74
C PRO A 239 15.82 6.13 26.03
N THR A 240 15.44 6.09 27.30
CA THR A 240 14.04 6.27 27.70
C THR A 240 13.56 7.57 27.10
N VAL A 241 12.53 7.48 26.26
CA VAL A 241 12.06 8.63 25.51
C VAL A 241 11.18 9.46 26.43
N ASP A 242 11.78 10.43 27.14
CA ASP A 242 11.06 11.40 27.97
C ASP A 242 10.29 12.44 27.14
N ALA A 243 10.28 12.31 25.80
CA ALA A 243 9.45 13.13 24.94
C ALA A 243 7.97 12.72 25.08
N ASN A 244 7.10 13.73 25.13
CA ASN A 244 5.66 13.54 25.02
C ASN A 244 5.19 14.16 23.69
N PRO A 245 4.91 13.36 22.65
CA PRO A 245 4.79 11.90 22.66
C PRO A 245 6.14 11.15 22.58
N PRO A 246 6.19 9.85 22.97
CA PRO A 246 7.39 9.04 22.84
C PRO A 246 7.78 8.91 21.35
N ILE A 247 9.06 9.11 21.04
CA ILE A 247 9.64 8.94 19.71
C ILE A 247 10.60 7.74 19.73
N PHE A 248 10.15 6.59 19.25
CA PHE A 248 10.94 5.36 19.24
C PHE A 248 12.06 5.43 18.22
N THR A 249 13.23 4.89 18.58
CA THR A 249 14.29 4.61 17.59
C THR A 249 13.80 3.62 16.53
N SER A 250 14.39 3.63 15.33
CA SER A 250 14.07 2.62 14.32
C SER A 250 14.32 1.18 14.82
N LYS A 251 15.28 1.01 15.76
CA LYS A 251 15.54 -0.27 16.45
C LYS A 251 14.36 -0.68 17.34
N MET A 252 13.84 0.26 18.14
CA MET A 252 12.65 0.03 18.97
C MET A 252 11.41 -0.29 18.13
N ILE A 253 11.13 0.49 17.08
CA ILE A 253 10.02 0.23 16.15
C ILE A 253 10.09 -1.20 15.60
N ARG A 254 11.30 -1.63 15.20
CA ARG A 254 11.52 -2.98 14.68
C ARG A 254 11.33 -4.05 15.74
N CYS A 255 11.78 -3.81 16.98
CA CYS A 255 11.57 -4.71 18.10
C CYS A 255 10.07 -4.93 18.36
N VAL A 256 9.31 -3.85 18.52
CA VAL A 256 7.86 -3.91 18.81
C VAL A 256 7.12 -4.64 17.68
N LYS A 257 7.36 -4.28 16.41
CA LYS A 257 6.74 -4.95 15.26
C LYS A 257 7.03 -6.47 15.23
N ARG A 258 8.27 -6.88 15.48
CA ARG A 258 8.67 -8.30 15.47
C ARG A 258 7.95 -9.09 16.56
N LYS A 259 7.85 -8.53 17.75
CA LYS A 259 7.16 -9.15 18.89
C LYS A 259 5.67 -9.26 18.62
N MET A 260 5.02 -8.16 18.20
CA MET A 260 3.61 -8.20 17.78
C MET A 260 3.28 -9.25 16.70
N ALA A 261 4.19 -9.49 15.76
CA ALA A 261 4.05 -10.53 14.73
C ALA A 261 4.10 -11.96 15.32
N LYS A 262 4.81 -12.16 16.44
CA LYS A 262 4.91 -13.43 17.16
C LYS A 262 3.79 -13.67 18.17
N GLY A 263 2.85 -12.73 18.31
CA GLY A 263 1.83 -12.75 19.37
C GLY A 263 2.32 -12.13 20.69
N LEU A 264 3.37 -11.30 20.58
CA LEU A 264 4.30 -10.75 21.59
C LEU A 264 5.57 -11.61 21.73
#